data_AF-A0A135I5N2-F1
#
_entry.id   AF-A0A135I5N2-F1
#
_cell.length_a   1.000
_cell.length_b   1.000
_cell.length_c   1.000
_cell.angle_alpha   90.00
_cell.angle_beta   90.00
_cell.angle_gamma   90.00
#
_symmetry.space_group_name_H-M   'P 1'
#
loop_
_entity.id
_entity.type
_entity.pdbx_description
1 polymer ?
#
loop_
_entity_poly.entity_id
_entity_poly.type
_entity_poly.pdbx_seq_one_letter_code
_entity_poly.pdbx_strand_id
1 'polypeptide(L)'
;MFLIEFLIVLGCILVGARIGGIGLGVLGGVGLAILAFVFGLQPTSPPIDVMLMIMAVVAAAAAMQASGGLDYLIKIASNILRKNPRHITFIAPLVTYCFTFLAGTGHVAYSVLPVIAEVSRRSGIRPERPLGMAVIASQFAIVASPIAAAVVALVAFLEPQGITLADVLMVTIPGTFLGLALACVIVNKLGKELKDDPEYQRRMQDPAFRKEMEAEVQVEEIVVKPEAKKAVGLFLFGALAVVIMGAFPALRPNFNGSPMGMAHTIEIIMLAMGALIILICKPDGNEITQGSVFHAGMRAIVAIFGIAWLGDTFIAGHDAMVKEAVSGMVEVAPWTFAFALFGLSVMVNSQGATTAVLVPVGIMLGLPVEVIIATFVAVNGYFFIPNYGPIIASIDFDRTGTTKIGKYIFNHSFMIPGLLSMIFSIIFGFVFASFVL
;
A
#
# COMPACT_ATOMS: atom_id res chain seq x y z
N MET A 1 17.04 -29.56 -9.83
CA MET A 1 16.29 -29.54 -8.56
C MET A 1 15.73 -28.13 -8.32
N PHE A 2 16.59 -27.12 -8.20
CA PHE A 2 16.21 -25.70 -8.10
C PHE A 2 15.06 -25.25 -9.00
N LEU A 3 15.12 -25.49 -10.30
CA LEU A 3 14.07 -25.02 -11.22
C LEU A 3 12.69 -25.61 -10.90
N ILE A 4 12.64 -26.87 -10.44
CA ILE A 4 11.38 -27.54 -10.07
C ILE A 4 10.83 -26.92 -8.80
N GLU A 5 11.67 -26.74 -7.78
CA GLU A 5 11.31 -26.10 -6.51
C GLU A 5 10.89 -24.64 -6.72
N PHE A 6 11.59 -23.91 -7.59
CA PHE A 6 11.23 -22.55 -8.00
C PHE A 6 9.86 -22.50 -8.70
N LEU A 7 9.59 -23.44 -9.61
CA LEU A 7 8.29 -23.56 -10.26
C LEU A 7 7.18 -23.92 -9.26
N ILE A 8 7.48 -24.69 -8.21
CA ILE A 8 6.55 -24.95 -7.11
C ILE A 8 6.26 -23.66 -6.34
N VAL A 9 7.29 -22.91 -5.95
CA VAL A 9 7.14 -21.62 -5.27
C VAL A 9 6.29 -20.65 -6.10
N LEU A 10 6.64 -20.48 -7.38
CA LEU A 10 5.86 -19.65 -8.30
C LEU A 10 4.43 -20.18 -8.47
N GLY A 11 4.25 -21.50 -8.60
CA GLY A 11 2.94 -22.13 -8.70
C GLY A 11 2.05 -21.83 -7.49
N CYS A 12 2.58 -22.00 -6.28
CA CYS A 12 1.89 -21.68 -5.03
C CYS A 12 1.52 -20.20 -4.94
N ILE A 13 2.45 -19.30 -5.30
CA ILE A 13 2.20 -17.85 -5.35
C ILE A 13 1.08 -17.52 -6.33
N LEU A 14 1.17 -18.02 -7.57
CA LEU A 14 0.21 -17.72 -8.65
C LEU A 14 -1.19 -18.27 -8.34
N VAL A 15 -1.28 -19.50 -7.82
CA VAL A 15 -2.55 -20.10 -7.41
C VAL A 15 -3.12 -19.38 -6.19
N GLY A 16 -2.30 -19.10 -5.19
CA GLY A 16 -2.70 -18.38 -3.97
C GLY A 16 -3.22 -16.97 -4.26
N ALA A 17 -2.55 -16.25 -5.17
CA ALA A 17 -2.99 -14.93 -5.62
C ALA A 17 -4.33 -14.97 -6.37
N ARG A 18 -4.57 -16.00 -7.21
CA ARG A 18 -5.84 -16.19 -7.91
C ARG A 18 -7.00 -16.51 -6.96
N ILE A 19 -6.76 -17.30 -5.92
CA ILE A 19 -7.77 -17.60 -4.89
C ILE A 19 -8.15 -16.33 -4.12
N GLY A 20 -7.18 -15.44 -3.87
CA GLY A 20 -7.39 -14.20 -3.12
C GLY A 20 -7.67 -14.44 -1.64
N GLY A 21 -8.01 -13.36 -0.91
CA GLY A 21 -8.26 -13.44 0.53
C GLY A 21 -7.03 -13.94 1.31
N ILE A 22 -7.18 -15.04 2.05
CA ILE A 22 -6.07 -15.72 2.76
C ILE A 22 -5.33 -16.76 1.89
N GLY A 23 -5.79 -16.98 0.65
CA GLY A 23 -5.29 -17.99 -0.28
C GLY A 23 -3.78 -17.95 -0.46
N LEU A 24 -3.23 -16.73 -0.58
CA LEU A 24 -1.80 -16.50 -0.71
C LEU A 24 -1.02 -17.15 0.44
N GLY A 25 -1.43 -16.94 1.70
CA GLY A 25 -0.76 -17.53 2.86
C GLY A 25 -0.89 -19.04 2.96
N VAL A 26 -2.10 -19.58 2.78
CA VAL A 26 -2.32 -21.04 2.91
C VAL A 26 -1.62 -21.84 1.81
N LEU A 27 -1.53 -21.30 0.58
CA LEU A 27 -0.74 -21.92 -0.49
C LEU A 27 0.77 -21.83 -0.23
N GLY A 28 1.22 -20.83 0.53
CA GLY A 28 2.57 -20.80 1.07
C GLY A 28 2.89 -22.01 1.94
N GLY A 29 1.96 -22.39 2.82
CA GLY A 29 2.06 -23.61 3.62
C GLY A 29 2.10 -24.90 2.78
N VAL A 30 1.33 -24.96 1.69
CA VAL A 30 1.39 -26.10 0.75
C VAL A 30 2.76 -26.16 0.07
N GLY A 31 3.27 -25.04 -0.42
CA GLY A 31 4.61 -24.98 -1.01
C GLY A 31 5.68 -25.42 -0.02
N LEU A 32 5.58 -24.95 1.23
CA LEU A 32 6.53 -25.30 2.28
C LEU A 32 6.48 -26.80 2.60
N ALA A 33 5.29 -27.38 2.65
CA ALA A 33 5.13 -28.82 2.82
C ALA A 33 5.81 -29.59 1.69
N ILE A 34 5.68 -29.14 0.44
CA ILE A 34 6.34 -29.79 -0.69
C ILE A 34 7.87 -29.63 -0.56
N LEU A 35 8.39 -28.42 -0.34
CA LEU A 35 9.83 -28.19 -0.23
C LEU A 35 10.47 -28.98 0.93
N ALA A 36 9.82 -29.00 2.09
CA ALA A 36 10.35 -29.64 3.28
C ALA A 36 10.20 -31.17 3.23
N PHE A 37 9.00 -31.68 2.97
CA PHE A 37 8.72 -33.11 3.08
C PHE A 37 9.07 -33.90 1.81
N VAL A 38 9.09 -33.26 0.63
CA VAL A 38 9.42 -33.94 -0.64
C VAL A 38 10.86 -33.69 -1.05
N PHE A 39 11.32 -32.44 -0.99
CA PHE A 39 12.66 -32.05 -1.44
C PHE A 39 13.70 -31.98 -0.30
N GLY A 40 13.27 -32.08 0.96
CA GLY A 40 14.17 -32.11 2.11
C GLY A 40 14.80 -30.76 2.47
N LEU A 41 14.25 -29.64 1.98
CA LEU A 41 14.72 -28.31 2.37
C LEU A 41 14.37 -28.07 3.84
N GLN A 42 15.35 -27.63 4.61
CA GLN A 42 15.14 -27.27 6.01
C GLN A 42 14.32 -25.96 6.08
N PRO A 43 13.11 -25.96 6.69
CA PRO A 43 12.35 -24.73 6.88
C PRO A 43 13.11 -23.72 7.73
N THR A 44 13.05 -22.46 7.35
CA THR A 44 13.53 -21.35 8.18
C THR A 44 12.51 -21.04 9.29
N SER A 45 12.63 -19.88 9.94
CA SER A 45 11.61 -19.41 10.87
C SER A 45 10.61 -18.48 10.19
N PRO A 46 9.31 -18.56 10.53
CA PRO A 46 8.36 -17.57 10.06
C PRO A 46 8.73 -16.18 10.58
N PRO A 47 8.39 -15.09 9.85
CA PRO A 47 8.73 -13.73 10.24
C PRO A 47 7.79 -13.20 11.35
N ILE A 48 7.94 -13.75 12.56
CA ILE A 48 7.05 -13.50 13.71
C ILE A 48 6.99 -12.01 14.06
N ASP A 49 8.13 -11.33 14.13
CA ASP A 49 8.18 -9.90 14.48
C ASP A 49 7.36 -9.06 13.49
N VAL A 50 7.47 -9.33 12.18
CA VAL A 50 6.69 -8.62 11.16
C VAL A 50 5.19 -8.88 11.34
N MET A 51 4.81 -10.12 11.64
CA MET A 51 3.41 -10.48 11.86
C MET A 51 2.83 -9.78 13.09
N LEU A 52 3.57 -9.72 14.20
CA LEU A 52 3.13 -9.12 15.46
C LEU A 52 3.07 -7.59 15.37
N MET A 53 4.05 -6.94 14.73
CA MET A 53 4.01 -5.50 14.46
C MET A 53 2.77 -5.12 13.65
N ILE A 54 2.46 -5.86 12.57
CA ILE A 54 1.26 -5.62 11.76
C ILE A 54 0.00 -5.81 12.60
N MET A 55 -0.07 -6.87 13.40
CA MET A 55 -1.21 -7.15 14.27
C MET A 55 -1.48 -6.01 15.25
N ALA A 56 -0.43 -5.47 15.87
CA ALA A 56 -0.54 -4.34 16.80
C ALA A 56 -1.09 -3.07 16.14
N VAL A 57 -0.56 -2.72 14.95
CA VAL A 57 -1.06 -1.57 14.18
C VAL A 57 -2.51 -1.78 13.77
N VAL A 58 -2.85 -2.97 13.26
CA VAL A 58 -4.20 -3.31 12.79
C VAL A 58 -5.20 -3.26 13.93
N ALA A 59 -4.85 -3.74 15.12
CA ALA A 59 -5.71 -3.67 16.30
C ALA A 59 -6.05 -2.21 16.66
N ALA A 60 -5.05 -1.32 16.68
CA ALA A 60 -5.25 0.10 16.96
C ALA A 60 -6.09 0.80 15.88
N ALA A 61 -5.79 0.53 14.60
CA ALA A 61 -6.50 1.11 13.48
C ALA A 61 -7.95 0.62 13.37
N ALA A 62 -8.19 -0.66 13.70
CA ALA A 62 -9.54 -1.24 13.74
C ALA A 62 -10.37 -0.66 14.89
N ALA A 63 -9.78 -0.45 16.07
CA ALA A 63 -10.43 0.25 17.18
C ALA A 63 -10.79 1.71 16.80
N MET A 64 -9.90 2.39 16.08
CA MET A 64 -10.16 3.74 15.53
C MET A 64 -11.30 3.71 14.51
N GLN A 65 -11.32 2.71 13.61
CA GLN A 65 -12.39 2.53 12.63
C GLN A 65 -13.75 2.30 13.31
N ALA A 66 -13.84 1.37 14.27
CA ALA A 66 -15.08 1.06 14.99
C ALA A 66 -15.60 2.27 15.80
N SER A 67 -14.69 3.17 16.21
CA SER A 67 -15.03 4.44 16.87
C SER A 67 -15.55 5.52 15.91
N GLY A 68 -15.78 5.21 14.63
CA GLY A 68 -16.22 6.15 13.59
C GLY A 68 -15.11 7.04 13.04
N GLY A 69 -13.84 6.72 13.36
CA GLY A 69 -12.69 7.52 12.97
C GLY A 69 -12.53 7.65 11.47
N LEU A 70 -12.81 6.57 10.71
CA LEU A 70 -12.77 6.59 9.25
C LEU A 70 -13.82 7.55 8.67
N ASP A 71 -15.05 7.56 9.20
CA ASP A 71 -16.12 8.47 8.76
C ASP A 71 -15.76 9.94 8.97
N TYR A 72 -15.15 10.27 10.11
CA TYR A 72 -14.65 11.62 10.37
C TYR A 72 -13.59 12.06 9.35
N LEU A 73 -12.65 11.14 9.12
CA LEU A 73 -11.57 11.28 8.17
C LEU A 73 -12.14 11.49 6.74
N ILE A 74 -13.21 10.77 6.35
CA ILE A 74 -13.89 10.93 5.05
C ILE A 74 -14.59 12.28 4.96
N LYS A 75 -15.26 12.72 6.04
CA LYS A 75 -15.91 14.05 6.09
C LYS A 75 -14.90 15.17 5.83
N ILE A 76 -13.69 15.07 6.39
CA ILE A 76 -12.60 16.02 6.10
C ILE A 76 -12.22 15.98 4.62
N ALA A 77 -11.94 14.78 4.08
CA ALA A 77 -11.56 14.61 2.67
C ALA A 77 -12.61 15.20 1.72
N SER A 78 -13.90 14.91 1.96
CA SER A 78 -15.01 15.43 1.17
C SER A 78 -15.08 16.95 1.18
N ASN A 79 -14.92 17.57 2.36
CA ASN A 79 -14.90 19.02 2.49
C ASN A 79 -13.75 19.68 1.72
N ILE A 80 -12.55 19.07 1.72
CA ILE A 80 -11.38 19.59 0.99
C ILE A 80 -11.61 19.53 -0.52
N LEU A 81 -12.13 18.40 -1.03
CA LEU A 81 -12.39 18.18 -2.45
C LEU A 81 -13.43 19.17 -2.98
N ARG A 82 -14.50 19.41 -2.21
CA ARG A 82 -15.59 20.34 -2.57
C ARG A 82 -15.18 21.80 -2.57
N LYS A 83 -14.18 22.18 -1.77
CA LYS A 83 -13.66 23.57 -1.74
C LYS A 83 -12.79 23.90 -2.95
N ASN A 84 -12.13 22.91 -3.56
CA ASN A 84 -11.18 23.13 -4.66
C ASN A 84 -11.53 22.32 -5.93
N PRO A 85 -12.77 22.42 -6.45
CA PRO A 85 -13.28 21.57 -7.52
C PRO A 85 -12.45 21.66 -8.81
N ARG A 86 -11.99 22.86 -9.18
CA ARG A 86 -11.23 23.10 -10.42
C ARG A 86 -9.85 22.43 -10.48
N HIS A 87 -9.28 22.08 -9.33
CA HIS A 87 -7.95 21.49 -9.22
C HIS A 87 -8.01 20.04 -8.72
N ILE A 88 -9.16 19.38 -8.85
CA ILE A 88 -9.39 18.05 -8.27
C ILE A 88 -8.39 16.99 -8.75
N THR A 89 -7.83 17.12 -9.96
CA THR A 89 -6.76 16.20 -10.44
C THR A 89 -5.51 16.22 -9.57
N PHE A 90 -5.25 17.31 -8.85
CA PHE A 90 -4.15 17.43 -7.88
C PHE A 90 -4.61 17.21 -6.44
N ILE A 91 -5.79 17.74 -6.09
CA ILE A 91 -6.31 17.67 -4.72
C ILE A 91 -6.77 16.26 -4.36
N ALA A 92 -7.39 15.53 -5.28
CA ALA A 92 -7.81 14.14 -5.06
C ALA A 92 -6.63 13.22 -4.68
N PRO A 93 -5.57 13.10 -5.49
CA PRO A 93 -4.42 12.29 -5.11
C PRO A 93 -3.73 12.77 -3.84
N LEU A 94 -3.61 14.08 -3.61
CA LEU A 94 -3.03 14.60 -2.37
C LEU A 94 -3.83 14.17 -1.13
N VAL A 95 -5.15 14.35 -1.18
CA VAL A 95 -6.04 13.94 -0.09
C VAL A 95 -5.95 12.43 0.13
N THR A 96 -6.05 11.63 -0.93
CA THR A 96 -5.98 10.17 -0.85
C THR A 96 -4.61 9.67 -0.37
N TYR A 97 -3.51 10.32 -0.78
CA TYR A 97 -2.16 10.04 -0.30
C TYR A 97 -2.07 10.27 1.21
N CYS A 98 -2.43 11.47 1.69
CA CYS A 98 -2.40 11.79 3.11
C CYS A 98 -3.27 10.82 3.92
N PHE A 99 -4.43 10.47 3.38
CA PHE A 99 -5.35 9.53 4.03
C PHE A 99 -4.74 8.15 4.20
N THR A 100 -4.14 7.64 3.14
CA THR A 100 -3.51 6.33 3.15
C THR A 100 -2.24 6.31 3.97
N PHE A 101 -1.44 7.38 3.90
CA PHE A 101 -0.24 7.58 4.72
C PHE A 101 -0.59 7.52 6.21
N LEU A 102 -1.65 8.22 6.61
CA LEU A 102 -2.10 8.26 8.01
C LEU A 102 -2.73 6.95 8.44
N ALA A 103 -3.49 6.28 7.58
CA ALA A 103 -4.19 5.03 7.91
C ALA A 103 -3.32 3.76 7.82
N GLY A 104 -2.22 3.81 7.06
CA GLY A 104 -1.36 2.66 6.79
C GLY A 104 -1.95 1.61 5.84
N THR A 105 -3.09 1.87 5.21
CA THR A 105 -3.78 0.93 4.29
C THR A 105 -4.47 1.63 3.15
N GLY A 106 -4.36 1.08 1.93
CA GLY A 106 -4.97 1.64 0.72
C GLY A 106 -6.49 1.46 0.64
N HIS A 107 -7.06 0.65 1.54
CA HIS A 107 -8.52 0.44 1.60
C HIS A 107 -9.27 1.71 2.00
N VAL A 108 -8.60 2.69 2.61
CA VAL A 108 -9.26 3.97 2.89
C VAL A 108 -9.63 4.73 1.61
N ALA A 109 -9.02 4.42 0.47
CA ALA A 109 -9.37 5.05 -0.81
C ALA A 109 -10.85 4.83 -1.17
N TYR A 110 -11.41 3.64 -0.92
CA TYR A 110 -12.82 3.32 -1.27
C TYR A 110 -13.82 4.37 -0.82
N SER A 111 -13.55 4.97 0.33
CA SER A 111 -14.45 5.92 0.94
C SER A 111 -14.45 7.32 0.32
N VAL A 112 -13.36 7.68 -0.37
CA VAL A 112 -13.23 8.99 -1.02
C VAL A 112 -13.48 8.93 -2.53
N LEU A 113 -13.36 7.74 -3.15
CA LEU A 113 -13.60 7.56 -4.58
C LEU A 113 -14.98 8.03 -5.07
N PRO A 114 -16.11 7.76 -4.38
CA PRO A 114 -17.42 8.26 -4.79
C PRO A 114 -17.46 9.79 -4.82
N VAL A 115 -16.85 10.43 -3.81
CA VAL A 115 -16.79 11.88 -3.69
C VAL A 115 -15.92 12.48 -4.80
N ILE A 116 -14.79 11.85 -5.11
CA ILE A 116 -13.92 12.28 -6.20
C ILE A 116 -14.68 12.21 -7.53
N ALA A 117 -15.36 11.10 -7.82
CA ALA A 117 -16.14 10.92 -9.04
C ALA A 117 -17.25 11.99 -9.15
N GLU A 118 -18.00 12.20 -8.06
CA GLU A 118 -19.08 13.19 -7.99
C GLU A 118 -18.58 14.63 -8.23
N VAL A 119 -17.56 15.06 -7.48
CA VAL A 119 -17.03 16.43 -7.57
C VAL A 119 -16.38 16.66 -8.93
N SER A 120 -15.67 15.67 -9.49
CA SER A 120 -15.06 15.77 -10.81
C SER A 120 -16.12 16.01 -11.88
N ARG A 121 -17.17 15.18 -11.88
CA ARG A 121 -18.31 15.30 -12.80
C ARG A 121 -19.00 16.66 -12.68
N ARG A 122 -19.35 17.09 -11.46
CA ARG A 122 -20.02 18.39 -11.21
C ARG A 122 -19.17 19.57 -11.66
N SER A 123 -17.86 19.43 -11.61
CA SER A 123 -16.90 20.46 -12.03
C SER A 123 -16.59 20.45 -13.52
N GLY A 124 -17.20 19.53 -14.28
CA GLY A 124 -16.92 19.33 -15.70
C GLY A 124 -15.54 18.72 -15.97
N ILE A 125 -14.88 18.17 -14.96
CA ILE A 125 -13.56 17.56 -15.06
C ILE A 125 -13.72 16.07 -15.35
N ARG A 126 -12.99 15.57 -16.34
CA ARG A 126 -12.94 14.15 -16.71
C ARG A 126 -12.57 13.28 -15.49
N PRO A 127 -13.50 12.47 -14.92
CA PRO A 127 -13.23 11.72 -13.68
C PRO A 127 -12.05 10.75 -13.76
N GLU A 128 -11.74 10.23 -14.96
CA GLU A 128 -10.58 9.37 -15.21
C GLU A 128 -9.26 9.92 -14.63
N ARG A 129 -9.03 11.24 -14.73
CA ARG A 129 -7.78 11.87 -14.29
C ARG A 129 -7.64 11.85 -12.75
N PRO A 130 -8.55 12.45 -11.96
CA PRO A 130 -8.46 12.45 -10.51
C PRO A 130 -8.67 11.06 -9.89
N LEU A 131 -9.56 10.20 -10.43
CA LEU A 131 -9.72 8.83 -9.91
C LEU A 131 -8.48 7.98 -10.18
N GLY A 132 -7.93 8.06 -11.39
CA GLY A 132 -6.69 7.41 -11.77
C GLY A 132 -5.55 7.78 -10.82
N MET A 133 -5.31 9.08 -10.64
CA MET A 133 -4.26 9.55 -9.72
C MET A 133 -4.56 9.21 -8.26
N ALA A 134 -5.80 9.30 -7.79
CA ALA A 134 -6.15 9.01 -6.39
C ALA A 134 -5.87 7.57 -6.00
N VAL A 135 -6.24 6.61 -6.86
CA VAL A 135 -5.94 5.20 -6.62
C VAL A 135 -4.44 4.95 -6.57
N ILE A 136 -3.67 5.51 -7.52
CA ILE A 136 -2.20 5.36 -7.53
C ILE A 136 -1.57 6.01 -6.31
N ALA A 137 -1.99 7.22 -5.96
CA ALA A 137 -1.51 7.96 -4.79
C ALA A 137 -1.76 7.19 -3.49
N SER A 138 -2.91 6.51 -3.36
CA SER A 138 -3.19 5.62 -2.24
C SER A 138 -2.13 4.52 -2.12
N GLN A 139 -1.84 3.81 -3.20
CA GLN A 139 -0.87 2.72 -3.18
C GLN A 139 0.54 3.23 -2.84
N PHE A 140 0.94 4.34 -3.46
CA PHE A 140 2.27 4.91 -3.27
C PHE A 140 2.47 5.49 -1.87
N ALA A 141 1.41 5.95 -1.21
CA ALA A 141 1.48 6.38 0.19
C ALA A 141 1.80 5.22 1.16
N ILE A 142 1.58 3.96 0.79
CA ILE A 142 1.88 2.79 1.65
C ILE A 142 3.37 2.68 1.94
N VAL A 143 4.22 2.88 0.94
CA VAL A 143 5.68 2.80 1.12
C VAL A 143 6.26 4.02 1.82
N ALA A 144 5.45 5.06 1.99
CA ALA A 144 5.77 6.27 2.73
C ALA A 144 5.20 6.24 4.16
N SER A 145 4.32 5.30 4.50
CA SER A 145 3.64 5.28 5.79
C SER A 145 4.44 4.51 6.85
N PRO A 146 4.77 5.12 8.00
CA PRO A 146 5.58 4.48 9.06
C PRO A 146 4.94 3.25 9.69
N ILE A 147 3.61 3.14 9.59
CA ILE A 147 2.81 2.09 10.21
C ILE A 147 2.30 1.08 9.18
N ALA A 148 2.56 1.28 7.89
CA ALA A 148 2.13 0.34 6.88
C ALA A 148 2.96 -0.94 6.93
N ALA A 149 2.29 -2.08 6.74
CA ALA A 149 2.91 -3.41 6.77
C ALA A 149 4.17 -3.52 5.90
N ALA A 150 4.20 -2.87 4.73
CA ALA A 150 5.34 -2.88 3.84
C ALA A 150 6.57 -2.17 4.42
N VAL A 151 6.40 -0.98 5.01
CA VAL A 151 7.49 -0.20 5.61
C VAL A 151 7.98 -0.88 6.88
N VAL A 152 7.05 -1.36 7.71
CA VAL A 152 7.35 -2.13 8.92
C VAL A 152 8.19 -3.37 8.59
N ALA A 153 7.79 -4.14 7.56
CA ALA A 153 8.57 -5.28 7.09
C ALA A 153 9.96 -4.86 6.58
N LEU A 154 10.05 -3.80 5.78
CA LEU A 154 11.32 -3.31 5.24
C LEU A 154 12.28 -2.92 6.38
N VAL A 155 11.82 -2.13 7.35
CA VAL A 155 12.63 -1.70 8.49
C VAL A 155 13.09 -2.89 9.33
N ALA A 156 12.26 -3.91 9.53
CA ALA A 156 12.66 -5.11 10.25
C ALA A 156 13.89 -5.81 9.63
N PHE A 157 14.00 -5.83 8.31
CA PHE A 157 15.14 -6.42 7.60
C PHE A 157 16.36 -5.51 7.50
N LEU A 158 16.15 -4.19 7.56
CA LEU A 158 17.24 -3.20 7.44
C LEU A 158 17.78 -2.70 8.78
N GLU A 159 17.05 -2.82 9.90
CA GLU A 159 17.52 -2.45 11.24
C GLU A 159 18.83 -3.17 11.62
N PRO A 160 19.01 -4.49 11.34
CA PRO A 160 20.29 -5.17 11.57
C PRO A 160 21.47 -4.62 10.74
N GLN A 161 21.19 -3.89 9.66
CA GLN A 161 22.18 -3.22 8.81
C GLN A 161 22.44 -1.77 9.24
N GLY A 162 21.91 -1.34 10.38
CA GLY A 162 22.11 0.01 10.93
C GLY A 162 21.15 1.06 10.38
N ILE A 163 20.12 0.66 9.64
CA ILE A 163 19.15 1.57 9.01
C ILE A 163 17.95 1.76 9.91
N THR A 164 17.58 3.02 10.12
CA THR A 164 16.43 3.39 10.93
C THR A 164 15.17 3.57 10.09
N LEU A 165 14.00 3.62 10.76
CA LEU A 165 12.75 4.01 10.12
C LEU A 165 12.85 5.41 9.49
N ALA A 166 13.57 6.34 10.13
CA ALA A 166 13.71 7.69 9.58
C ALA A 166 14.45 7.70 8.24
N ASP A 167 15.51 6.90 8.11
CA ASP A 167 16.29 6.81 6.87
C ASP A 167 15.42 6.37 5.70
N VAL A 168 14.59 5.33 5.91
CA VAL A 168 13.61 4.86 4.93
C VAL A 168 12.64 5.99 4.54
N LEU A 169 12.03 6.65 5.54
CA LEU A 169 11.00 7.66 5.30
C LEU A 169 11.54 8.94 4.66
N MET A 170 12.77 9.33 4.98
CA MET A 170 13.46 10.48 4.37
C MET A 170 13.70 10.27 2.86
N VAL A 171 13.70 9.02 2.39
CA VAL A 171 13.76 8.69 0.96
C VAL A 171 12.36 8.50 0.37
N THR A 172 11.52 7.68 1.00
CA THR A 172 10.26 7.25 0.39
C THR A 172 9.18 8.33 0.39
N ILE A 173 9.09 9.17 1.44
CA ILE A 173 8.11 10.26 1.52
C ILE A 173 8.34 11.28 0.39
N PRO A 174 9.51 11.94 0.29
CA PRO A 174 9.71 12.93 -0.76
C PRO A 174 9.78 12.28 -2.15
N GLY A 175 10.33 11.07 -2.26
CA GLY A 175 10.39 10.33 -3.52
C GLY A 175 9.00 10.07 -4.12
N THR A 176 8.09 9.49 -3.34
CA THR A 176 6.72 9.22 -3.80
C THR A 176 5.90 10.48 -3.98
N PHE A 177 6.03 11.46 -3.08
CA PHE A 177 5.29 12.72 -3.17
C PHE A 177 5.64 13.49 -4.46
N LEU A 178 6.93 13.69 -4.73
CA LEU A 178 7.38 14.39 -5.95
C LEU A 178 7.10 13.59 -7.21
N GLY A 179 7.23 12.26 -7.15
CA GLY A 179 6.88 11.38 -8.26
C GLY A 179 5.41 11.47 -8.66
N LEU A 180 4.51 11.41 -7.67
CA LEU A 180 3.07 11.61 -7.86
C LEU A 180 2.73 13.01 -8.36
N ALA A 181 3.37 14.05 -7.80
CA ALA A 181 3.13 15.42 -8.21
C ALA A 181 3.49 15.65 -9.68
N LEU A 182 4.62 15.13 -10.14
CA LEU A 182 5.04 15.22 -11.53
C LEU A 182 4.13 14.40 -12.46
N ALA A 183 3.71 13.20 -12.04
CA ALA A 183 2.73 12.41 -12.77
C ALA A 183 1.38 13.15 -12.89
N CYS A 184 0.92 13.84 -11.85
CA CYS A 184 -0.30 14.64 -11.88
C CYS A 184 -0.25 15.73 -12.97
N VAL A 185 0.89 16.40 -13.15
CA VAL A 185 1.05 17.45 -14.19
C VAL A 185 0.75 16.89 -15.58
N ILE A 186 1.24 15.68 -15.86
CA ILE A 186 1.02 15.00 -17.15
C ILE A 186 -0.42 14.50 -17.24
N VAL A 187 -0.90 13.79 -16.21
CA VAL A 187 -2.24 13.18 -16.19
C VAL A 187 -3.36 14.23 -16.25
N ASN A 188 -3.12 15.43 -15.73
CA ASN A 188 -4.07 16.54 -15.82
C ASN A 188 -4.41 16.96 -17.26
N LYS A 189 -3.57 16.61 -18.24
CA LYS A 189 -3.81 16.88 -19.66
C LYS A 189 -4.15 15.63 -20.49
N LEU A 190 -4.29 14.46 -19.86
CA LEU A 190 -4.58 13.21 -20.58
C LEU A 190 -6.06 13.11 -20.97
N GLY A 191 -6.33 12.64 -22.19
CA GLY A 191 -7.69 12.46 -22.70
C GLY A 191 -8.41 13.77 -22.99
N LYS A 192 -9.60 13.67 -23.59
CA LYS A 192 -10.45 14.83 -23.90
C LYS A 192 -11.11 15.38 -22.63
N GLU A 193 -11.44 16.66 -22.65
CA GLU A 193 -12.32 17.25 -21.63
C GLU A 193 -13.65 16.51 -21.56
N LEU A 194 -14.29 16.48 -20.38
CA LEU A 194 -15.47 15.65 -20.15
C LEU A 194 -16.58 15.94 -21.17
N LYS A 195 -16.84 17.23 -21.42
CA LYS A 195 -17.83 17.69 -22.41
C LYS A 195 -17.53 17.23 -23.85
N ASP A 196 -16.28 16.90 -24.17
CA ASP A 196 -15.85 16.50 -25.52
C ASP A 196 -15.62 14.99 -25.62
N ASP A 197 -15.86 14.23 -24.55
CA ASP A 197 -15.70 12.78 -24.53
C ASP A 197 -16.85 12.09 -25.31
N PRO A 198 -16.54 11.26 -26.34
CA PRO A 198 -17.57 10.65 -27.17
C PRO A 198 -18.49 9.69 -26.42
N GLU A 199 -17.97 8.95 -25.43
CA GLU A 199 -18.77 8.00 -24.65
C GLU A 199 -19.70 8.75 -23.70
N TYR A 200 -19.19 9.81 -23.06
CA TYR A 200 -20.02 10.68 -22.23
C TYR A 200 -21.14 11.35 -23.04
N GLN A 201 -20.81 11.90 -24.22
CA GLN A 201 -21.79 12.50 -25.13
C GLN A 201 -22.84 11.48 -25.61
N ARG A 202 -22.41 10.25 -25.93
CA ARG A 202 -23.33 9.15 -26.29
C ARG A 202 -24.30 8.85 -25.15
N ARG A 203 -23.83 8.77 -23.89
CA ARG A 203 -24.70 8.52 -22.72
C ARG A 203 -25.67 9.68 -22.47
N MET A 204 -25.23 10.92 -22.67
CA MET A 204 -26.07 12.13 -22.51
C MET A 204 -27.22 12.24 -23.53
N GLN A 205 -27.22 11.41 -24.59
CA GLN A 205 -28.35 11.30 -25.52
C GLN A 205 -29.55 10.57 -24.90
N ASP A 206 -29.33 9.74 -23.88
CA ASP A 206 -30.41 9.09 -23.13
C ASP A 206 -31.03 10.12 -22.15
N PRO A 207 -32.34 10.45 -22.31
CA PRO A 207 -33.01 11.40 -21.43
C PRO A 207 -33.02 10.97 -19.95
N ALA A 208 -33.05 9.67 -19.65
CA ALA A 208 -33.04 9.17 -18.28
C ALA A 208 -31.67 9.41 -17.64
N PHE A 209 -30.59 9.05 -18.33
CA PHE A 209 -29.23 9.31 -17.89
C PHE A 209 -28.96 10.81 -17.73
N ARG A 210 -29.40 11.62 -18.71
CA ARG A 210 -29.25 13.09 -18.65
C ARG A 210 -29.95 13.67 -17.44
N LYS A 211 -31.20 13.26 -17.18
CA LYS A 211 -31.97 13.71 -16.00
C LYS A 211 -31.26 13.31 -14.70
N GLU A 212 -30.72 12.10 -14.63
CA GLU A 212 -29.94 11.65 -13.47
C GLU A 212 -28.65 12.45 -13.27
N MET A 213 -27.94 12.78 -14.36
CA MET A 213 -26.71 13.57 -14.31
C MET A 213 -26.97 15.04 -13.95
N GLU A 214 -28.08 15.61 -14.40
CA GLU A 214 -28.49 16.98 -14.10
C GLU A 214 -29.20 17.11 -12.75
N ALA A 215 -29.65 16.00 -12.15
CA ALA A 215 -30.29 16.00 -10.84
C ALA A 215 -29.33 16.50 -9.73
N GLU A 216 -29.83 17.39 -8.89
CA GLU A 216 -29.18 17.71 -7.61
C GLU A 216 -29.29 16.50 -6.68
N VAL A 217 -28.26 15.66 -6.69
CA VAL A 217 -28.07 14.65 -5.64
C VAL A 217 -27.86 15.40 -4.33
N GLN A 218 -28.82 15.27 -3.40
CA GLN A 218 -28.62 15.63 -2.01
C GLN A 218 -27.48 14.75 -1.49
N VAL A 219 -26.44 15.40 -1.03
CA VAL A 219 -25.26 14.70 -0.52
C VAL A 219 -25.64 14.26 0.88
N GLU A 220 -25.78 12.96 1.08
CA GLU A 220 -25.99 12.41 2.41
C GLU A 220 -24.89 12.94 3.33
N GLU A 221 -25.30 13.62 4.39
CA GLU A 221 -24.36 14.16 5.34
C GLU A 221 -23.73 13.00 6.10
N ILE A 222 -22.41 12.85 6.00
CA ILE A 222 -21.68 11.84 6.78
C ILE A 222 -21.89 12.15 8.26
N VAL A 223 -22.63 11.26 8.92
CA VAL A 223 -22.86 11.30 10.36
C VAL A 223 -21.58 10.84 11.05
N VAL A 224 -20.96 11.74 11.80
CA VAL A 224 -19.70 11.46 12.51
C VAL A 224 -20.00 11.21 13.97
N LYS A 225 -19.60 10.03 14.48
CA LYS A 225 -19.70 9.71 15.92
C LYS A 225 -18.94 10.78 16.74
N PRO A 226 -19.45 11.22 17.90
CA PRO A 226 -18.79 12.25 18.73
C PRO A 226 -17.34 11.90 19.10
N GLU A 227 -17.05 10.61 19.27
CA GLU A 227 -15.76 10.07 19.68
C GLU A 227 -14.77 9.95 18.51
N ALA A 228 -15.23 10.00 17.26
CA ALA A 228 -14.42 9.75 16.07
C ALA A 228 -13.18 10.65 16.00
N LYS A 229 -13.32 11.94 16.36
CA LYS A 229 -12.19 12.88 16.40
C LYS A 229 -11.14 12.48 17.44
N LYS A 230 -11.57 11.99 18.60
CA LYS A 230 -10.68 11.55 19.68
C LYS A 230 -9.95 10.28 19.27
N ALA A 231 -10.67 9.32 18.70
CA ALA A 231 -10.10 8.07 18.21
C ALA A 231 -9.01 8.29 17.16
N VAL A 232 -9.27 9.18 16.19
CA VAL A 232 -8.27 9.58 15.19
C VAL A 232 -7.09 10.29 15.84
N GLY A 233 -7.33 11.23 16.75
CA GLY A 233 -6.26 11.92 17.47
C GLY A 233 -5.32 10.97 18.22
N LEU A 234 -5.88 9.99 18.95
CA LEU A 234 -5.10 8.98 19.68
C LEU A 234 -4.30 8.08 18.73
N PHE A 235 -4.92 7.63 17.64
CA PHE A 235 -4.24 6.79 16.66
C PHE A 235 -3.08 7.54 15.97
N LEU A 236 -3.30 8.79 15.56
CA LEU A 236 -2.26 9.63 14.96
C LEU A 236 -1.15 9.96 15.94
N PHE A 237 -1.47 10.15 17.22
CA PHE A 237 -0.47 10.30 18.26
C PHE A 237 0.43 9.05 18.37
N GLY A 238 -0.15 7.84 18.33
CA GLY A 238 0.62 6.60 18.28
C GLY A 238 1.54 6.50 17.07
N ALA A 239 1.01 6.76 15.88
CA ALA A 239 1.79 6.74 14.64
C ALA A 239 2.94 7.76 14.69
N LEU A 240 2.69 8.97 15.19
CA LEU A 240 3.72 9.99 15.38
C LEU A 240 4.77 9.55 16.41
N ALA A 241 4.35 8.95 17.52
CA ALA A 241 5.28 8.43 18.54
C ALA A 241 6.19 7.33 17.95
N VAL A 242 5.65 6.43 17.12
CA VAL A 242 6.43 5.42 16.39
C VAL A 242 7.48 6.07 15.47
N VAL A 243 7.09 7.09 14.70
CA VAL A 243 8.03 7.83 13.84
C VAL A 243 9.15 8.47 14.65
N ILE A 244 8.79 9.17 15.73
CA ILE A 244 9.75 9.86 16.59
C ILE A 244 10.71 8.86 17.25
N MET A 245 10.22 7.74 17.78
CA MET A 245 11.07 6.71 18.39
C MET A 245 11.91 5.94 17.37
N GLY A 246 11.42 5.80 16.14
CA GLY A 246 12.18 5.25 15.02
C GLY A 246 13.28 6.18 14.52
N ALA A 247 13.06 7.49 14.58
CA ALA A 247 14.06 8.49 14.21
C ALA A 247 15.13 8.71 15.28
N PHE A 248 14.75 8.58 16.56
CA PHE A 248 15.64 8.86 17.69
C PHE A 248 15.74 7.62 18.59
N PRO A 249 16.70 6.71 18.33
CA PRO A 249 16.90 5.51 19.13
C PRO A 249 17.03 5.77 20.64
N ALA A 250 17.57 6.92 21.03
CA ALA A 250 17.73 7.33 22.44
C ALA A 250 16.40 7.50 23.21
N LEU A 251 15.27 7.65 22.51
CA LEU A 251 13.95 7.73 23.14
C LEU A 251 13.36 6.35 23.46
N ARG A 252 13.93 5.29 22.89
CA ARG A 252 13.52 3.91 23.18
C ARG A 252 14.20 3.44 24.47
N PRO A 253 13.49 2.73 25.37
CA PRO A 253 14.09 2.16 26.57
C PRO A 253 15.37 1.36 26.24
N ASN A 254 16.43 1.54 27.02
CA ASN A 254 17.69 0.84 26.82
C ASN A 254 17.75 -0.42 27.70
N PHE A 255 18.08 -1.55 27.09
CA PHE A 255 18.30 -2.82 27.78
C PHE A 255 19.67 -3.35 27.34
N ASN A 256 20.54 -3.65 28.31
CA ASN A 256 21.89 -4.19 28.07
C ASN A 256 22.74 -3.36 27.08
N GLY A 257 22.64 -2.04 27.14
CA GLY A 257 23.40 -1.12 26.30
C GLY A 257 22.80 -0.86 24.93
N SER A 258 21.72 -1.55 24.55
CA SER A 258 21.05 -1.37 23.26
C SER A 258 19.64 -0.78 23.44
N PRO A 259 19.23 0.19 22.61
CA PRO A 259 17.84 0.61 22.54
C PRO A 259 16.91 -0.56 22.20
N MET A 260 15.71 -0.57 22.76
CA MET A 260 14.66 -1.54 22.45
C MET A 260 14.40 -1.54 20.94
N GLY A 261 14.40 -2.72 20.31
CA GLY A 261 14.21 -2.86 18.85
C GLY A 261 12.90 -2.25 18.35
N MET A 262 12.85 -1.92 17.06
CA MET A 262 11.67 -1.27 16.47
C MET A 262 10.43 -2.15 16.53
N ALA A 263 10.58 -3.47 16.46
CA ALA A 263 9.46 -4.41 16.57
C ALA A 263 8.68 -4.24 17.87
N HIS A 264 9.36 -4.40 19.00
CA HIS A 264 8.78 -4.21 20.33
C HIS A 264 8.23 -2.79 20.53
N THR A 265 8.90 -1.78 19.97
CA THR A 265 8.48 -0.38 20.09
C THR A 265 7.15 -0.12 19.40
N ILE A 266 6.99 -0.59 18.16
CA ILE A 266 5.74 -0.48 17.40
C ILE A 266 4.62 -1.25 18.10
N GLU A 267 4.89 -2.48 18.51
CA GLU A 267 3.91 -3.33 19.16
C GLU A 267 3.34 -2.70 20.44
N ILE A 268 4.22 -2.27 21.35
CA ILE A 268 3.83 -1.69 22.63
C ILE A 268 3.04 -0.39 22.43
N ILE A 269 3.53 0.52 21.58
CA ILE A 269 2.88 1.83 21.36
C ILE A 269 1.51 1.63 20.73
N MET A 270 1.41 0.82 19.68
CA MET A 270 0.16 0.68 18.94
C MET A 270 -0.88 -0.10 19.73
N LEU A 271 -0.49 -1.16 20.46
CA LEU A 271 -1.41 -1.85 21.37
C LEU A 271 -1.88 -0.92 22.50
N ALA A 272 -0.99 -0.11 23.08
CA ALA A 272 -1.36 0.87 24.09
C ALA A 272 -2.35 1.90 23.54
N MET A 273 -2.15 2.41 22.32
CA MET A 273 -3.10 3.31 21.67
C MET A 273 -4.43 2.63 21.38
N GLY A 274 -4.42 1.38 20.89
CA GLY A 274 -5.63 0.59 20.70
C GLY A 274 -6.43 0.44 22.00
N ALA A 275 -5.76 0.12 23.10
CA ALA A 275 -6.37 0.04 24.43
C ALA A 275 -6.96 1.40 24.86
N LEU A 276 -6.23 2.50 24.70
CA LEU A 276 -6.73 3.84 25.01
C LEU A 276 -7.95 4.22 24.18
N ILE A 277 -7.94 3.92 22.87
CA ILE A 277 -9.10 4.17 22.00
C ILE A 277 -10.31 3.38 22.50
N ILE A 278 -10.15 2.11 22.84
CA ILE A 278 -11.24 1.28 23.37
C ILE A 278 -11.77 1.84 24.70
N LEU A 279 -10.89 2.20 25.63
CA LEU A 279 -11.28 2.68 26.95
C LEU A 279 -11.96 4.06 26.91
N ILE A 280 -11.49 4.96 26.04
CA ILE A 280 -11.96 6.35 25.96
C ILE A 280 -13.16 6.48 25.03
N CYS A 281 -13.12 5.83 23.86
CA CYS A 281 -14.13 5.96 22.81
C CYS A 281 -15.23 4.91 22.91
N LYS A 282 -15.00 3.81 23.64
CA LYS A 282 -15.97 2.73 23.89
C LYS A 282 -16.71 2.26 22.62
N PRO A 283 -16.00 1.92 21.53
CA PRO A 283 -16.64 1.35 20.36
C PRO A 283 -17.29 0.00 20.68
N ASP A 284 -18.18 -0.48 19.82
CA ASP A 284 -18.63 -1.86 19.88
C ASP A 284 -17.42 -2.79 19.64
N GLY A 285 -17.14 -3.68 20.59
CA GLY A 285 -16.03 -4.62 20.51
C GLY A 285 -16.14 -5.59 19.32
N ASN A 286 -17.34 -5.93 18.87
CA ASN A 286 -17.56 -6.78 17.69
C ASN A 286 -17.18 -6.03 16.41
N GLU A 287 -17.53 -4.74 16.29
CA GLU A 287 -17.20 -3.91 15.12
C GLU A 287 -15.68 -3.83 14.88
N ILE A 288 -14.86 -3.90 15.94
CA ILE A 288 -13.40 -3.89 15.84
C ILE A 288 -12.90 -5.06 14.96
N THR A 289 -13.45 -6.26 15.13
CA THR A 289 -12.96 -7.45 14.42
C THR A 289 -13.69 -7.74 13.10
N GLN A 290 -14.80 -7.05 12.85
CA GLN A 290 -15.60 -7.16 11.63
C GLN A 290 -15.31 -6.03 10.62
N GLY A 291 -14.55 -5.01 11.04
CA GLY A 291 -14.17 -3.88 10.21
C GLY A 291 -13.25 -4.25 9.04
N SER A 292 -13.32 -3.45 7.98
CA SER A 292 -12.49 -3.65 6.78
C SER A 292 -10.99 -3.55 7.05
N VAL A 293 -10.56 -2.70 8.00
CA VAL A 293 -9.15 -2.56 8.39
C VAL A 293 -8.64 -3.86 9.04
N PHE A 294 -9.43 -4.44 9.94
CA PHE A 294 -9.07 -5.70 10.59
C PHE A 294 -8.95 -6.84 9.58
N HIS A 295 -9.95 -7.01 8.71
CA HIS A 295 -9.91 -8.05 7.68
C HIS A 295 -8.74 -7.87 6.69
N ALA A 296 -8.43 -6.65 6.28
CA ALA A 296 -7.28 -6.37 5.43
C ALA A 296 -5.97 -6.73 6.14
N GLY A 297 -5.83 -6.35 7.41
CA GLY A 297 -4.67 -6.69 8.24
C GLY A 297 -4.46 -8.19 8.42
N MET A 298 -5.52 -8.93 8.75
CA MET A 298 -5.45 -10.38 8.92
C MET A 298 -5.06 -11.10 7.63
N ARG A 299 -5.56 -10.65 6.47
CA ARG A 299 -5.13 -11.19 5.17
C ARG A 299 -3.63 -10.96 4.94
N ALA A 300 -3.12 -9.78 5.27
CA ALA A 300 -1.69 -9.48 5.14
C ALA A 300 -0.82 -10.35 6.06
N ILE A 301 -1.24 -10.55 7.33
CA ILE A 301 -0.53 -11.41 8.29
C ILE A 301 -0.46 -12.85 7.79
N VAL A 302 -1.59 -13.42 7.36
CA VAL A 302 -1.62 -14.80 6.83
C VAL A 302 -0.76 -14.93 5.58
N ALA A 303 -0.81 -13.94 4.67
CA ALA A 303 0.03 -13.92 3.48
C ALA A 303 1.53 -13.91 3.81
N ILE A 304 1.96 -13.06 4.76
CA ILE A 304 3.35 -12.98 5.20
C ILE A 304 3.77 -14.28 5.88
N PHE A 305 2.94 -14.82 6.76
CA PHE A 305 3.24 -16.07 7.45
C PHE A 305 3.52 -17.22 6.49
N GLY A 306 2.71 -17.38 5.44
CA GLY A 306 2.88 -18.46 4.48
C GLY A 306 3.95 -18.19 3.42
N ILE A 307 3.81 -17.09 2.66
CA ILE A 307 4.62 -16.86 1.46
C ILE A 307 6.02 -16.36 1.79
N ALA A 308 6.18 -15.48 2.78
CA ALA A 308 7.52 -15.04 3.15
C ALA A 308 8.33 -16.21 3.71
N TRP A 309 7.70 -17.07 4.53
CA TRP A 309 8.35 -18.27 5.05
C TRP A 309 8.71 -19.29 3.95
N LEU A 310 7.80 -19.50 2.99
CA LEU A 310 8.08 -20.31 1.80
C LEU A 310 9.26 -19.76 1.00
N GLY A 311 9.25 -18.45 0.70
CA GLY A 311 10.29 -17.77 -0.05
C GLY A 311 11.65 -17.87 0.65
N ASP A 312 11.68 -17.55 1.94
CA ASP A 312 12.90 -17.60 2.76
C ASP A 312 13.47 -19.02 2.86
N THR A 313 12.62 -20.04 3.03
CA THR A 313 13.03 -21.46 3.03
C THR A 313 13.62 -21.88 1.69
N PHE A 314 12.98 -21.52 0.57
CA PHE A 314 13.48 -21.82 -0.77
C PHE A 314 14.86 -21.17 -0.99
N ILE A 315 15.00 -19.91 -0.61
CA ILE A 315 16.24 -19.14 -0.80
C ILE A 315 17.37 -19.69 0.08
N ALA A 316 17.10 -19.93 1.37
CA ALA A 316 18.08 -20.51 2.29
C ALA A 316 18.57 -21.90 1.83
N GLY A 317 17.69 -22.71 1.23
CA GLY A 317 18.06 -24.00 0.65
C GLY A 317 18.96 -23.91 -0.59
N HIS A 318 19.05 -22.74 -1.23
CA HIS A 318 19.79 -22.52 -2.49
C HIS A 318 20.72 -21.30 -2.45
N ASP A 319 21.12 -20.85 -1.25
CA ASP A 319 21.86 -19.60 -1.02
C ASP A 319 23.07 -19.43 -1.95
N ALA A 320 23.91 -20.47 -2.07
CA ALA A 320 25.09 -20.45 -2.93
C ALA A 320 24.76 -20.21 -4.41
N MET A 321 23.74 -20.91 -4.94
CA MET A 321 23.33 -20.76 -6.34
C MET A 321 22.69 -19.40 -6.59
N VAL A 322 21.83 -18.94 -5.68
CA VAL A 322 21.12 -17.66 -5.81
C VAL A 322 22.14 -16.51 -5.80
N LYS A 323 23.14 -16.57 -4.92
CA LYS A 323 24.26 -15.60 -4.89
C LYS A 323 25.06 -15.61 -6.20
N GLU A 324 25.44 -16.77 -6.71
CA GLU A 324 26.23 -16.89 -7.94
C GLU A 324 25.47 -16.42 -9.19
N ALA A 325 24.19 -16.77 -9.31
CA ALA A 325 23.39 -16.45 -10.49
C ALA A 325 23.05 -14.95 -10.63
N VAL A 326 23.05 -14.22 -9.51
CA VAL A 326 22.53 -12.85 -9.46
C VAL A 326 23.63 -11.82 -9.14
N SER A 327 24.81 -12.23 -8.66
CA SER A 327 25.95 -11.35 -8.37
C SER A 327 26.32 -10.45 -9.56
N GLY A 328 26.43 -11.01 -10.77
CA GLY A 328 26.77 -10.23 -11.97
C GLY A 328 25.70 -9.21 -12.39
N MET A 329 24.41 -9.51 -12.15
CA MET A 329 23.33 -8.56 -12.44
C MET A 329 23.25 -7.45 -11.40
N VAL A 330 23.51 -7.78 -10.14
CA VAL A 330 23.54 -6.85 -9.00
C VAL A 330 24.73 -5.89 -9.10
N GLU A 331 25.90 -6.37 -9.54
CA GLU A 331 27.08 -5.54 -9.77
C GLU A 331 26.89 -4.54 -10.91
N VAL A 332 26.24 -4.94 -12.01
CA VAL A 332 26.18 -4.13 -13.23
C VAL A 332 24.93 -3.23 -13.28
N ALA A 333 23.80 -3.69 -12.76
CA ALA A 333 22.53 -2.98 -12.88
C ALA A 333 21.66 -3.15 -11.62
N PRO A 334 22.09 -2.66 -10.44
CA PRO A 334 21.41 -2.89 -9.17
C PRO A 334 19.97 -2.34 -9.15
N TRP A 335 19.69 -1.28 -9.91
CA TRP A 335 18.35 -0.71 -10.08
C TRP A 335 17.33 -1.69 -10.70
N THR A 336 17.78 -2.75 -11.38
CA THR A 336 16.89 -3.78 -11.96
C THR A 336 16.12 -4.57 -10.90
N PHE A 337 16.54 -4.48 -9.64
CA PHE A 337 15.77 -4.99 -8.51
C PHE A 337 14.34 -4.42 -8.46
N ALA A 338 14.14 -3.18 -8.95
CA ALA A 338 12.80 -2.61 -9.11
C ALA A 338 11.87 -3.48 -9.98
N PHE A 339 12.40 -4.14 -11.03
CA PHE A 339 11.58 -5.02 -11.86
C PHE A 339 11.16 -6.30 -11.14
N ALA A 340 12.03 -6.86 -10.28
CA ALA A 340 11.69 -8.01 -9.46
C ALA A 340 10.59 -7.65 -8.46
N LEU A 341 10.75 -6.51 -7.75
CA LEU A 341 9.73 -5.98 -6.83
C LEU A 341 8.41 -5.72 -7.56
N PHE A 342 8.46 -5.05 -8.71
CA PHE A 342 7.28 -4.75 -9.51
C PHE A 342 6.59 -6.03 -9.99
N GLY A 343 7.32 -6.94 -10.62
CA GLY A 343 6.78 -8.19 -11.15
C GLY A 343 6.13 -9.06 -10.07
N LEU A 344 6.81 -9.23 -8.93
CA LEU A 344 6.24 -9.99 -7.82
C LEU A 344 5.02 -9.27 -7.22
N SER A 345 5.07 -7.95 -7.06
CA SER A 345 3.95 -7.15 -6.58
C SER A 345 2.70 -7.32 -7.45
N VAL A 346 2.86 -7.31 -8.78
CA VAL A 346 1.77 -7.57 -9.75
C VAL A 346 1.18 -8.96 -9.57
N MET A 347 2.02 -9.97 -9.32
CA MET A 347 1.56 -11.35 -9.16
C MET A 347 0.87 -11.56 -7.80
N VAL A 348 1.37 -10.93 -6.75
CA VAL A 348 1.00 -11.21 -5.35
C VAL A 348 -0.10 -10.29 -4.83
N ASN A 349 -0.26 -9.10 -5.42
CA ASN A 349 -1.21 -8.07 -4.97
C ASN A 349 -1.07 -7.70 -3.49
N SER A 350 0.16 -7.71 -2.95
CA SER A 350 0.45 -7.33 -1.56
C SER A 350 1.86 -6.72 -1.45
N GLN A 351 1.95 -5.47 -1.01
CA GLN A 351 3.24 -4.82 -0.78
C GLN A 351 4.01 -5.51 0.33
N GLY A 352 3.38 -5.75 1.48
CA GLY A 352 4.03 -6.36 2.64
C GLY A 352 4.58 -7.74 2.33
N ALA A 353 3.82 -8.57 1.60
CA ALA A 353 4.31 -9.88 1.18
C ALA A 353 5.45 -9.77 0.15
N THR A 354 5.35 -8.84 -0.80
CA THR A 354 6.43 -8.58 -1.77
C THR A 354 7.72 -8.16 -1.07
N THR A 355 7.63 -7.23 -0.11
CA THR A 355 8.74 -6.80 0.73
C THR A 355 9.36 -7.99 1.46
N ALA A 356 8.52 -8.79 2.14
CA ALA A 356 8.97 -9.90 2.97
C ALA A 356 9.63 -11.03 2.17
N VAL A 357 9.30 -11.17 0.88
CA VAL A 357 9.94 -12.15 -0.01
C VAL A 357 11.23 -11.62 -0.61
N LEU A 358 11.23 -10.40 -1.17
CA LEU A 358 12.32 -9.94 -2.02
C LEU A 358 13.38 -9.11 -1.31
N VAL A 359 13.05 -8.43 -0.21
CA VAL A 359 14.06 -7.63 0.51
C VAL A 359 15.14 -8.52 1.12
N PRO A 360 14.84 -9.63 1.82
CA PRO A 360 15.88 -10.54 2.31
C PRO A 360 16.78 -11.06 1.18
N VAL A 361 16.18 -11.38 0.03
CA VAL A 361 16.92 -11.79 -1.18
C VAL A 361 17.84 -10.67 -1.63
N GLY A 362 17.36 -9.43 -1.73
CA GLY A 362 18.19 -8.29 -2.11
C GLY A 362 19.39 -8.07 -1.18
N ILE A 363 19.18 -8.19 0.13
CA ILE A 363 20.22 -8.08 1.15
C ILE A 363 21.24 -9.21 1.01
N MET A 364 20.78 -10.45 0.87
CA MET A 364 21.60 -11.64 0.71
C MET A 364 22.48 -11.58 -0.55
N LEU A 365 21.99 -10.92 -1.59
CA LEU A 365 22.70 -10.66 -2.84
C LEU A 365 23.70 -9.50 -2.77
N GLY A 366 23.78 -8.81 -1.62
CA GLY A 366 24.68 -7.68 -1.44
C GLY A 366 24.24 -6.41 -2.16
N LEU A 367 22.93 -6.24 -2.42
CA LEU A 367 22.45 -4.97 -2.96
C LEU A 367 22.73 -3.83 -1.96
N PRO A 368 23.24 -2.68 -2.43
CA PRO A 368 23.38 -1.51 -1.59
C PRO A 368 22.02 -1.12 -0.99
N VAL A 369 21.99 -0.78 0.29
CA VAL A 369 20.76 -0.40 1.01
C VAL A 369 20.04 0.75 0.30
N GLU A 370 20.82 1.69 -0.24
CA GLU A 370 20.36 2.85 -1.00
C GLU A 370 19.51 2.41 -2.19
N VAL A 371 19.92 1.34 -2.88
CA VAL A 371 19.18 0.77 -4.00
C VAL A 371 17.90 0.10 -3.52
N ILE A 372 17.96 -0.68 -2.43
CA ILE A 372 16.79 -1.36 -1.87
C ILE A 372 15.71 -0.33 -1.50
N ILE A 373 16.10 0.75 -0.82
CA ILE A 373 15.17 1.82 -0.40
C ILE A 373 14.70 2.66 -1.60
N ALA A 374 15.58 3.05 -2.51
CA ALA A 374 15.23 3.85 -3.69
C ALA A 374 14.25 3.12 -4.63
N THR A 375 14.40 1.81 -4.77
CA THR A 375 13.53 0.98 -5.60
C THR A 375 12.30 0.46 -4.86
N PHE A 376 12.19 0.68 -3.54
CA PHE A 376 11.14 0.13 -2.70
C PHE A 376 9.73 0.45 -3.18
N VAL A 377 9.51 1.63 -3.77
CA VAL A 377 8.21 2.01 -4.36
C VAL A 377 7.69 1.02 -5.39
N ALA A 378 8.57 0.23 -6.02
CA ALA A 378 8.24 -0.83 -6.96
C ALA A 378 7.38 -1.95 -6.37
N VAL A 379 7.27 -2.07 -5.04
CA VAL A 379 6.28 -2.97 -4.42
C VAL A 379 4.82 -2.54 -4.69
N ASN A 380 4.58 -1.39 -5.33
CA ASN A 380 3.26 -0.91 -5.75
C ASN A 380 2.93 -1.22 -7.22
N GLY A 381 3.28 -2.41 -7.72
CA GLY A 381 3.05 -2.81 -9.11
C GLY A 381 1.63 -3.30 -9.42
N TYR A 382 0.82 -3.61 -8.42
CA TYR A 382 -0.49 -4.26 -8.61
C TYR A 382 -1.59 -3.39 -9.26
N PHE A 383 -1.28 -2.16 -9.70
CA PHE A 383 -2.14 -1.46 -10.65
C PHE A 383 -2.02 -1.99 -12.08
N PHE A 384 -0.94 -2.72 -12.42
CA PHE A 384 -0.63 -3.15 -13.78
C PHE A 384 -1.67 -4.11 -14.35
N ILE A 385 -2.24 -4.97 -13.51
CA ILE A 385 -3.43 -5.76 -13.83
C ILE A 385 -4.58 -5.09 -13.09
N PRO A 386 -5.67 -4.67 -13.76
CA PRO A 386 -6.76 -3.93 -13.13
C PRO A 386 -7.70 -4.86 -12.34
N ASN A 387 -7.17 -5.64 -11.41
CA ASN A 387 -7.91 -6.52 -10.52
C ASN A 387 -7.90 -6.05 -9.05
N TYR A 388 -7.14 -4.99 -8.75
CA TYR A 388 -7.13 -4.38 -7.42
C TYR A 388 -8.47 -3.70 -7.13
N GLY A 389 -9.06 -3.97 -5.96
CA GLY A 389 -10.44 -3.56 -5.71
C GLY A 389 -10.71 -2.04 -5.79
N PRO A 390 -9.84 -1.13 -5.31
CA PRO A 390 -9.97 0.31 -5.56
C PRO A 390 -9.96 0.72 -7.05
N ILE A 391 -9.29 -0.05 -7.93
CA ILE A 391 -9.36 0.17 -9.39
C ILE A 391 -10.77 -0.15 -9.89
N ILE A 392 -11.30 -1.31 -9.52
CA ILE A 392 -12.65 -1.74 -9.91
C ILE A 392 -13.70 -0.76 -9.39
N ALA A 393 -13.64 -0.42 -8.09
CA ALA A 393 -14.57 0.53 -7.50
C ALA A 393 -14.51 1.92 -8.14
N SER A 394 -13.32 2.38 -8.54
CA SER A 394 -13.20 3.67 -9.25
C SER A 394 -13.91 3.65 -10.61
N ILE A 395 -13.87 2.52 -11.31
CA ILE A 395 -14.60 2.35 -12.57
C ILE A 395 -16.11 2.37 -12.30
N ASP A 396 -16.56 1.66 -11.26
CA ASP A 396 -17.98 1.57 -10.91
C ASP A 396 -18.55 2.92 -10.45
N PHE A 397 -17.77 3.71 -9.70
CA PHE A 397 -18.18 5.04 -9.26
C PHE A 397 -18.17 6.08 -10.39
N ASP A 398 -17.40 5.88 -11.46
CA ASP A 398 -17.41 6.77 -12.62
C ASP A 398 -18.57 6.48 -13.58
N ARG A 399 -19.71 7.12 -13.30
CA ARG A 399 -20.90 7.03 -14.15
C ARG A 399 -20.72 7.66 -15.55
N THR A 400 -19.69 8.49 -15.76
CA THR A 400 -19.44 9.12 -17.07
C THR A 400 -18.88 8.14 -18.10
N GLY A 401 -18.31 7.02 -17.65
CA GLY A 401 -17.67 6.02 -18.51
C GLY A 401 -16.27 6.41 -19.01
N THR A 402 -15.68 7.48 -18.44
CA THR A 402 -14.32 7.90 -18.80
C THR A 402 -13.26 7.00 -18.18
N THR A 403 -13.50 6.52 -16.96
CA THR A 403 -12.66 5.57 -16.22
C THR A 403 -13.07 4.16 -16.59
N LYS A 404 -12.16 3.37 -17.17
CA LYS A 404 -12.51 2.05 -17.70
C LYS A 404 -11.32 1.12 -17.87
N ILE A 405 -11.64 -0.16 -18.02
CA ILE A 405 -10.80 -1.12 -18.75
C ILE A 405 -11.26 -1.07 -20.21
N GLY A 406 -10.33 -0.77 -21.10
CA GLY A 406 -10.54 -0.71 -22.54
C GLY A 406 -10.60 -2.09 -23.18
N LYS A 407 -10.29 -2.16 -24.48
CA LYS A 407 -10.37 -3.40 -25.26
C LYS A 407 -9.43 -4.51 -24.77
N TYR A 408 -8.30 -4.13 -24.17
CA TYR A 408 -7.27 -5.05 -23.69
C TYR A 408 -7.09 -4.87 -22.18
N ILE A 409 -6.70 -5.95 -21.48
CA ILE A 409 -6.60 -5.94 -20.02
C ILE A 409 -5.60 -4.89 -19.48
N PHE A 410 -4.51 -4.64 -20.21
CA PHE A 410 -3.50 -3.62 -19.89
C PHE A 410 -3.84 -2.22 -20.40
N ASN A 411 -4.92 -2.08 -21.19
CA ASN A 411 -5.42 -0.79 -21.65
C ASN A 411 -6.47 -0.31 -20.65
N HIS A 412 -6.05 0.28 -19.53
CA HIS A 412 -6.95 0.82 -18.52
C HIS A 412 -6.46 2.15 -17.98
N SER A 413 -7.39 2.91 -17.39
CA SER A 413 -7.19 4.30 -16.94
C SER A 413 -6.09 4.52 -15.88
N PHE A 414 -5.60 3.45 -15.25
CA PHE A 414 -4.61 3.52 -14.16
C PHE A 414 -3.18 3.21 -14.62
N MET A 415 -3.01 2.68 -15.84
CA MET A 415 -1.72 2.25 -16.35
C MET A 415 -0.73 3.42 -16.48
N ILE A 416 -1.15 4.49 -17.17
CA ILE A 416 -0.30 5.67 -17.37
C ILE A 416 -0.03 6.39 -16.03
N PRO A 417 -1.06 6.72 -15.21
CA PRO A 417 -0.84 7.26 -13.86
C PRO A 417 0.15 6.45 -13.03
N GLY A 418 0.01 5.13 -13.02
CA GLY A 418 0.83 4.24 -12.21
C GLY A 418 2.28 4.17 -12.69
N LEU A 419 2.50 3.95 -14.00
CA LEU A 419 3.84 3.85 -14.57
C LEU A 419 4.63 5.16 -14.46
N LEU A 420 3.98 6.31 -14.73
CA LEU A 420 4.62 7.62 -14.56
C LEU A 420 5.01 7.84 -13.10
N SER A 421 4.09 7.60 -12.18
CA SER A 421 4.34 7.76 -10.75
C SER A 421 5.47 6.85 -10.29
N MET A 422 5.51 5.60 -10.79
CA MET A 422 6.55 4.62 -10.49
C MET A 422 7.93 5.10 -10.94
N ILE A 423 8.06 5.47 -12.21
CA ILE A 423 9.33 5.91 -12.80
C ILE A 423 9.85 7.15 -12.07
N PHE A 424 9.01 8.16 -11.87
CA PHE A 424 9.43 9.38 -11.20
C PHE A 424 9.77 9.14 -9.73
N SER A 425 9.00 8.29 -9.03
CA SER A 425 9.29 7.99 -7.62
C SER A 425 10.60 7.22 -7.45
N ILE A 426 10.95 6.31 -8.38
CA ILE A 426 12.24 5.61 -8.37
C ILE A 426 13.38 6.61 -8.63
N ILE A 427 13.23 7.50 -9.62
CA ILE A 427 14.24 8.52 -9.92
C ILE A 427 14.49 9.41 -8.69
N PHE A 428 13.43 9.97 -8.10
CA PHE A 428 13.58 10.77 -6.89
C PHE A 428 14.07 9.93 -5.70
N GLY A 429 13.67 8.67 -5.60
CA GLY A 429 14.16 7.73 -4.59
C GLY A 429 15.68 7.60 -4.64
N PHE A 430 16.27 7.42 -5.82
CA PHE A 430 17.73 7.39 -5.97
C PHE A 430 18.39 8.72 -5.60
N VAL A 431 17.78 9.84 -6.00
CA VAL A 431 18.28 11.17 -5.66
C VAL A 431 18.32 11.35 -4.13
N PHE A 432 17.23 11.08 -3.42
CA PHE A 432 17.18 11.23 -1.97
C PHE A 432 18.04 10.19 -1.24
N ALA A 433 18.07 8.95 -1.71
CA ALA A 433 18.93 7.92 -1.14
C ALA A 433 20.39 8.38 -1.16
N SER A 434 20.88 8.98 -2.25
CA SER A 434 22.26 9.48 -2.36
C SER A 434 22.63 10.65 -1.42
N PHE A 435 21.65 11.32 -0.82
CA PHE A 435 21.88 12.41 0.13
C PHE A 435 21.71 11.98 1.58
N VAL A 436 20.90 10.96 1.82
CA VAL A 436 20.45 10.53 3.16
C VAL A 436 21.29 9.36 3.67
N LEU A 437 21.66 8.45 2.77
CA LEU A 437 22.37 7.19 3.03
C LEU A 437 23.75 7.29 2.38
#